data_AF-A0A966NM38-F1
#
_entry.id   AF-A0A966NM38-F1
#
_cell.length_a   1.000
_cell.length_b   1.000
_cell.length_c   1.000
_cell.angle_alpha   90.00
_cell.angle_beta   90.00
_cell.angle_gamma   90.00
#
_symmetry.space_group_name_H-M   'P 1'
#
loop_
_entity.id
_entity.type
_entity.pdbx_description
1 polymer ?
#
loop_
_entity_poly.entity_id
_entity_poly.type
_entity_poly.pdbx_seq_one_letter_code
_entity_poly.pdbx_strand_id
1 'polypeptide(L)'
;MTALPAGFVAHTANIGIKDDSLDFVVVLGASGTTGTAMFTKSRFAGASVLLSRELSAAGRTRGVVVVSKNSNVATGEQGMRNA
;
A
#
# COMPACT_ATOMS: atom_id res chain seq x y z
N MET A 1 11.16 1.06 18.04
CA MET A 1 11.00 0.09 16.95
C MET A 1 9.92 -0.89 17.34
N THR A 2 8.90 -1.06 16.49
CA THR A 2 7.83 -2.04 16.74
C THR A 2 8.36 -3.43 16.40
N ALA A 3 8.27 -4.38 17.34
CA ALA A 3 8.60 -5.76 17.04
C ALA A 3 7.57 -6.32 16.04
N LEU A 4 8.07 -6.86 14.92
CA LEU A 4 7.24 -7.52 13.92
C LEU A 4 7.26 -9.04 14.12
N PRO A 5 6.20 -9.75 13.71
CA PRO A 5 6.23 -11.21 13.67
C PRO A 5 7.43 -11.72 12.86
N ALA A 6 7.93 -12.90 13.23
CA ALA A 6 9.03 -13.53 12.52
C ALA A 6 8.72 -13.63 11.02
N GLY A 7 9.69 -13.27 10.18
CA GLY A 7 9.54 -13.25 8.72
C GLY A 7 8.90 -12.00 8.15
N PHE A 8 8.59 -10.97 8.95
CA PHE A 8 8.15 -9.67 8.45
C PHE A 8 9.22 -8.60 8.68
N VAL A 9 9.37 -7.71 7.69
CA VAL A 9 10.19 -6.51 7.77
C VAL A 9 9.35 -5.30 7.42
N ALA A 10 9.71 -4.14 7.99
CA ALA A 10 9.13 -2.86 7.61
C ALA A 10 10.21 -1.81 7.39
N HIS A 11 9.97 -0.93 6.43
CA HIS A 11 10.78 0.26 6.18
C HIS A 11 9.87 1.47 6.20
N THR A 12 10.23 2.48 6.97
CA THR A 12 9.52 3.76 7.06
C THR A 12 10.45 4.89 6.67
N ALA A 13 9.97 5.83 5.87
CA ALA A 13 10.75 6.99 5.46
C ALA A 13 9.88 8.25 5.39
N ASN A 14 10.54 9.40 5.42
CA ASN A 14 10.02 10.64 4.87
C ASN A 14 10.50 10.72 3.42
N ILE A 15 9.57 10.81 2.47
CA ILE A 15 9.84 10.98 1.03
C ILE A 15 9.42 12.37 0.51
N GLY A 16 9.08 13.29 1.41
CA GLY A 16 8.87 14.71 1.08
C GLY A 16 7.50 15.07 0.54
N ILE A 17 6.41 14.39 0.94
CA ILE A 17 5.08 14.66 0.35
C ILE A 17 4.47 15.99 0.81
N LYS A 18 4.66 16.37 2.08
CA LYS A 18 4.07 17.61 2.62
C LYS A 18 4.94 18.33 3.64
N ASP A 19 5.61 17.59 4.50
CA ASP A 19 6.35 18.09 5.66
C ASP A 19 7.39 17.05 6.11
N ASP A 20 8.14 17.36 7.17
CA ASP A 20 9.26 16.56 7.67
C ASP A 20 8.84 15.32 8.48
N SER A 21 7.55 15.02 8.64
CA SER A 21 7.09 13.77 9.27
C SER A 21 7.11 12.57 8.32
N LEU A 22 7.23 11.34 8.85
CA LEU A 22 7.20 10.12 8.03
C LEU A 22 5.90 10.02 7.20
N ASP A 23 6.02 9.62 5.94
CA ASP A 23 4.91 9.58 4.99
C ASP A 23 4.94 8.38 4.02
N PHE A 24 5.89 7.47 4.24
CA PHE A 24 6.02 6.26 3.47
C PHE A 24 6.28 5.07 4.38
N VAL A 25 5.61 3.95 4.11
CA VAL A 25 5.93 2.66 4.73
C VAL A 25 5.79 1.52 3.73
N VAL A 26 6.71 0.56 3.83
CA VAL A 26 6.60 -0.77 3.22
C VAL A 26 6.57 -1.79 4.35
N VAL A 27 5.65 -2.75 4.27
CA VAL A 27 5.66 -3.96 5.10
C VAL A 27 5.73 -5.15 4.17
N LEU A 28 6.70 -6.04 4.38
CA LEU A 28 6.95 -7.19 3.52
C LEU A 28 7.13 -8.46 4.35
N GLY A 29 6.35 -9.49 4.02
CA GLY A 29 6.53 -10.85 4.50
C GLY A 29 7.55 -11.63 3.68
N ALA A 30 8.16 -12.62 4.32
CA ALA A 30 9.11 -13.56 3.72
C ALA A 30 8.52 -14.29 2.50
N SER A 31 9.39 -14.97 1.76
CA SER A 31 8.95 -15.79 0.62
C SER A 31 7.95 -16.84 1.09
N GLY A 32 6.82 -16.96 0.38
CA GLY A 32 5.74 -17.88 0.73
C GLY A 32 4.63 -17.28 1.62
N THR A 33 4.77 -16.04 2.10
CA THR A 33 3.66 -15.34 2.79
C THR A 33 2.44 -15.24 1.87
N THR A 34 1.26 -15.56 2.40
CA THR A 34 -0.02 -15.32 1.75
C THR A 34 -0.77 -14.19 2.46
N GLY A 35 -1.68 -13.55 1.75
CA GLY A 35 -2.43 -12.42 2.27
C GLY A 35 -3.83 -12.39 1.69
N THR A 36 -4.78 -11.96 2.51
CA THR A 36 -6.16 -11.66 2.11
C THR A 36 -6.44 -10.19 2.40
N ALA A 37 -7.26 -9.55 1.57
CA ALA A 37 -7.55 -8.13 1.68
C ALA A 37 -9.03 -7.85 1.40
N MET A 38 -9.58 -6.86 2.11
CA MET A 38 -10.87 -6.26 1.81
C MET A 38 -10.67 -4.78 1.55
N PHE A 39 -11.54 -4.21 0.71
CA PHE A 39 -11.42 -2.83 0.26
C PHE A 39 -12.75 -2.09 0.41
N THR A 40 -12.71 -0.76 0.47
CA THR A 40 -13.91 0.09 0.55
C THR A 40 -14.93 -0.25 -0.55
N LYS A 41 -16.24 -0.08 -0.29
CA LYS A 41 -17.29 -0.21 -1.31
C LYS A 41 -17.62 1.13 -2.00
N SER A 42 -16.86 2.18 -1.72
CA SER A 42 -17.07 3.50 -2.33
C SER A 42 -17.06 3.42 -3.86
N ARG A 43 -18.00 4.13 -4.49
CA ARG A 43 -18.04 4.33 -5.95
C ARG A 43 -16.93 5.25 -6.45
N PHE A 44 -16.24 5.94 -5.53
CA PHE A 44 -15.14 6.86 -5.79
C PHE A 44 -13.80 6.29 -5.31
N ALA A 45 -13.61 4.98 -5.47
CA ALA A 45 -12.37 4.30 -5.08
C ALA A 45 -11.18 4.84 -5.89
N GLY A 46 -10.08 5.17 -5.20
CA GLY A 46 -8.85 5.66 -5.83
C GLY A 46 -8.08 4.57 -6.56
N ALA A 47 -7.05 4.99 -7.32
CA ALA A 47 -6.25 4.11 -8.16
C ALA A 47 -5.64 2.94 -7.37
N SER A 48 -5.04 3.22 -6.21
CA SER A 48 -4.40 2.20 -5.36
C SER A 48 -5.39 1.13 -4.88
N VAL A 49 -6.66 1.49 -4.65
CA VAL A 49 -7.69 0.50 -4.27
C VAL A 49 -8.03 -0.43 -5.42
N LEU A 50 -8.17 0.13 -6.63
CA LEU A 50 -8.49 -0.66 -7.83
C LEU A 50 -7.37 -1.65 -8.16
N LEU A 51 -6.12 -1.18 -8.19
CA LEU A 51 -4.95 -2.04 -8.42
C LEU A 51 -4.79 -3.10 -7.33
N SER A 52 -4.91 -2.71 -6.06
CA SER A 52 -4.74 -3.66 -4.95
C SER A 52 -5.80 -4.76 -4.94
N ARG A 53 -7.04 -4.46 -5.37
CA ARG A 53 -8.08 -5.51 -5.56
C ARG A 53 -7.64 -6.54 -6.58
N GLU A 54 -7.20 -6.09 -7.75
CA GLU A 54 -6.72 -6.96 -8.83
C GLU A 54 -5.56 -7.85 -8.35
N LEU A 55 -4.53 -7.25 -7.75
CA LEU A 55 -3.36 -7.98 -7.26
C LEU A 55 -3.72 -8.97 -6.13
N SER A 56 -4.62 -8.58 -5.23
CA SER A 56 -5.03 -9.43 -4.11
C SER A 56 -5.85 -10.65 -4.53
N ALA A 57 -6.57 -10.57 -5.65
CA ALA A 57 -7.34 -11.68 -6.19
C ALA A 57 -6.45 -12.88 -6.58
N ALA A 58 -5.15 -12.66 -6.83
CA ALA A 58 -4.20 -13.72 -7.11
C ALA A 58 -3.80 -14.53 -5.85
N GLY A 59 -4.18 -14.10 -4.63
CA GLY A 59 -3.91 -14.82 -3.38
C GLY A 59 -2.43 -14.87 -2.96
N ARG A 60 -1.56 -14.12 -3.65
CA ARG A 60 -0.10 -14.10 -3.44
C ARG A 60 0.41 -12.79 -2.85
N THR A 61 -0.47 -12.04 -2.19
CA THR A 61 -0.13 -10.75 -1.57
C THR A 61 0.82 -10.98 -0.40
N ARG A 62 2.05 -10.49 -0.54
CA ARG A 62 3.11 -10.68 0.47
C ARG A 62 3.42 -9.43 1.29
N GLY A 63 2.83 -8.29 0.95
CA GLY A 63 3.17 -7.03 1.58
C GLY A 63 2.28 -5.90 1.09
N VAL A 64 2.51 -4.73 1.65
CA VAL A 64 1.81 -3.49 1.30
C VAL A 64 2.80 -2.35 1.25
N VAL A 65 2.52 -1.41 0.34
CA VAL A 65 3.16 -0.10 0.28
C VAL A 65 2.09 0.92 0.64
N VAL A 66 2.40 1.81 1.57
CA VAL A 66 1.46 2.84 2.03
C VAL A 66 2.15 4.19 1.95
N VAL A 67 1.42 5.13 1.35
CA VAL A 67 1.79 6.53 1.24
C VAL A 67 0.75 7.33 2.02
N SER A 68 1.20 8.29 2.83
CA SER A 68 0.32 9.21 3.55
C SER A 68 0.37 10.62 2.94
N LYS A 69 -0.51 11.52 3.40
CA LYS A 69 -0.62 12.93 2.96
C LYS A 69 -1.04 13.15 1.49
N ASN A 70 -1.07 12.12 0.65
CA ASN A 70 -1.67 12.12 -0.69
C ASN A 70 -2.45 10.82 -0.91
N SER A 71 -3.74 10.92 -1.27
CA SER A 71 -4.62 9.75 -1.43
C SER A 71 -4.58 9.10 -2.81
N ASN A 72 -4.07 9.79 -3.83
CA ASN A 72 -4.14 9.36 -5.23
C ASN A 72 -5.58 8.94 -5.67
N VAL A 73 -6.58 9.72 -5.25
CA VAL A 73 -8.00 9.52 -5.58
C VAL A 73 -8.44 10.56 -6.62
N ALA A 74 -9.26 10.14 -7.58
CA ALA A 74 -9.79 11.00 -8.65
C ALA A 74 -8.69 11.68 -9.51
N THR A 75 -7.55 11.03 -9.65
CA THR A 75 -6.36 11.50 -10.39
C THR A 75 -6.26 10.94 -11.81
N GLY A 76 -7.30 10.26 -12.30
CA GLY A 76 -7.39 9.73 -13.66
C GLY A 76 -6.31 8.71 -14.01
N GLU A 77 -5.96 8.63 -15.30
CA GLU A 77 -4.96 7.67 -15.80
C GLU A 77 -3.57 7.88 -15.20
N GLN A 78 -3.16 9.14 -14.96
CA GLN A 78 -1.87 9.41 -14.32
C GLN A 78 -1.84 8.82 -12.91
N GLY A 79 -2.95 8.90 -12.18
CA GLY A 79 -3.09 8.26 -10.88
C GLY A 79 -2.89 6.76 -10.93
N MET A 80 -3.43 6.10 -11.97
CA MET A 80 -3.25 4.67 -12.19
C MET A 80 -1.81 4.31 -12.55
N ARG A 81 -1.14 5.11 -13.39
CA ARG A 81 0.28 4.91 -13.73
C ARG A 81 1.21 5.06 -12.51
N ASN A 82 0.82 5.89 -11.55
CA ASN A 82 1.57 6.12 -10.32
C ASN A 82 1.30 5.07 -9.23
N ALA A 83 0.21 4.31 -9.34
CA ALA A 83 -0.23 3.32 -8.34
C ALA A 83 0.55 2.01 -8.49
#